data_AF-A0AA96V4K1-F1
#
_entry.id   AF-A0AA96V4K1-F1
#
_cell.length_a   1.000
_cell.length_b   1.000
_cell.length_c   1.000
_cell.angle_alpha   90.00
_cell.angle_beta   90.00
_cell.angle_gamma   90.00
#
_symmetry.space_group_name_H-M   'P 1'
#
loop_
_entity.id
_entity.type
_entity.pdbx_description
1 polymer ?
#
loop_
_entity_poly.entity_id
_entity_poly.type
_entity_poly.pdbx_seq_one_letter_code
_entity_poly.pdbx_strand_id
1 'polypeptide(L)'
;MTIGFHFQSNPCSPESVFNNFSLLKKIAKKHGVDFYDETDWKNILSTENPGENPKNAEIFASVHFFKTANIFFWYEDGCLIGDCQTNIAGAGFHAAAIEWMDDFLKKTELDITIEDEADYYSRRDFERMRQECFYPWLDNLVQGIFEQFQGGDTVSDAGGDTVGNVFVGWGLKNYEPADIPKTVVTTMGRFSLQNMLKGAENIEEFANNFFIWNNPKKDAFFYRNLAVSHLWEDCRFMPKDRSDNDKKINEEILSLLDKAVALDKTIPIPISEYKELCALMDKKKRLTFSPVNYTSEFQIGFRREMIHWRLGYLLLSFPGHYLFTQERGEQDHIYYDDASENWFTYRMTALVGHSQEKFDEDLFESAVEPPETFLIQNGKVKAAFVGKIPEEKGGYYQIVAEILSDKQVTLVTVYWDNPDNKKEVMDRLRQIRAVTLEDD
;
A
#
# COMPACT_ATOMS: atom_id res chain seq x y z
N MET A 1 -0.43 -20.76 -6.69
CA MET A 1 0.80 -21.28 -6.05
C MET A 1 1.54 -20.09 -5.47
N THR A 2 1.72 -20.07 -4.16
CA THR A 2 2.49 -19.02 -3.46
C THR A 2 3.97 -19.40 -3.55
N ILE A 3 4.86 -18.43 -3.73
CA ILE A 3 6.31 -18.66 -3.64
C ILE A 3 6.79 -17.92 -2.41
N GLY A 4 7.38 -18.64 -1.47
CA GLY A 4 7.91 -18.09 -0.24
C GLY A 4 8.81 -19.08 0.47
N PHE A 5 8.93 -18.90 1.77
CA PHE A 5 9.40 -19.94 2.64
C PHE A 5 8.79 -19.75 4.02
N HIS A 6 8.45 -20.87 4.65
CA HIS A 6 8.03 -20.96 6.03
C HIS A 6 9.18 -21.49 6.88
N PHE A 7 9.28 -21.04 8.12
CA PHE A 7 10.28 -21.59 9.03
C PHE A 7 9.77 -21.70 10.45
N GLN A 8 10.27 -22.72 11.15
CA GLN A 8 9.90 -23.01 12.51
C GLN A 8 11.12 -23.48 13.30
N SER A 9 11.30 -22.91 14.49
CA SER A 9 12.30 -23.38 15.44
C SER A 9 11.85 -24.63 16.18
N ASN A 10 12.80 -25.38 16.72
CA ASN A 10 12.52 -26.29 17.83
C ASN A 10 11.91 -25.54 19.02
N PRO A 11 11.23 -26.24 19.95
CA PRO A 11 10.68 -25.62 21.15
C PRO A 11 11.72 -24.80 21.92
N CYS A 12 11.38 -23.56 22.21
CA CYS A 12 12.23 -22.56 22.84
C CYS A 12 11.43 -21.73 23.86
N SER A 13 12.10 -21.15 24.85
CA SER A 13 11.42 -20.30 25.83
C SER A 13 11.12 -18.90 25.25
N PRO A 14 10.07 -18.21 25.73
CA PRO A 14 9.81 -16.82 25.34
C PRO A 14 11.01 -15.89 25.60
N GLU A 15 11.79 -16.15 26.65
CA GLU A 15 13.01 -15.40 26.97
C GLU A 15 14.12 -15.62 25.93
N SER A 16 14.27 -16.85 25.43
CA SER A 16 15.19 -17.14 24.32
C SER A 16 14.80 -16.37 23.06
N VAL A 17 13.50 -16.34 22.74
CA VAL A 17 12.96 -15.58 21.61
C VAL A 17 13.18 -14.07 21.81
N PHE A 18 12.92 -13.56 23.01
CA PHE A 18 13.16 -12.16 23.37
C PHE A 18 14.63 -11.74 23.14
N ASN A 19 15.57 -12.56 23.62
CA ASN A 19 17.00 -12.31 23.47
C ASN A 19 17.43 -12.27 21.98
N ASN A 20 16.74 -13.02 21.12
CA ASN A 20 16.98 -13.02 19.68
C ASN A 20 16.41 -11.77 18.96
N PHE A 21 15.48 -10.99 19.49
CA PHE A 21 15.03 -9.75 18.80
C PHE A 21 16.07 -8.66 18.78
N SER A 22 16.81 -8.48 19.87
CA SER A 22 17.96 -7.57 19.88
C SER A 22 18.99 -7.94 18.80
N LEU A 23 19.07 -9.22 18.46
CA LEU A 23 19.90 -9.73 17.39
C LEU A 23 19.27 -9.50 16.01
N LEU A 24 17.98 -9.78 15.83
CA LEU A 24 17.20 -9.49 14.61
C LEU A 24 17.38 -8.02 14.19
N LYS A 25 17.22 -7.08 15.14
CA LYS A 25 17.42 -5.65 14.91
C LYS A 25 18.87 -5.31 14.50
N LYS A 26 19.87 -5.96 15.08
CA LYS A 26 21.29 -5.77 14.71
C LYS A 26 21.58 -6.31 13.31
N ILE A 27 20.98 -7.44 12.93
CA ILE A 27 21.15 -8.04 11.60
C ILE A 27 20.43 -7.19 10.55
N ALA A 28 19.20 -6.77 10.82
CA ALA A 28 18.47 -5.84 9.95
C ALA A 28 19.30 -4.58 9.66
N LYS A 29 19.88 -3.95 10.71
CA LYS A 29 20.79 -2.82 10.55
C LYS A 29 22.05 -3.15 9.71
N LYS A 30 22.63 -4.33 9.86
CA LYS A 30 23.78 -4.78 9.04
C LYS A 30 23.43 -4.86 7.55
N HIS A 31 22.22 -5.34 7.26
CA HIS A 31 21.70 -5.48 5.89
C HIS A 31 21.09 -4.18 5.34
N GLY A 32 20.99 -3.13 6.16
CA GLY A 32 20.39 -1.85 5.78
C GLY A 32 18.90 -1.97 5.49
N VAL A 33 18.20 -2.82 6.24
CA VAL A 33 16.76 -3.05 6.14
C VAL A 33 16.07 -2.62 7.43
N ASP A 34 14.79 -2.28 7.35
CA ASP A 34 14.02 -1.80 8.49
C ASP A 34 13.55 -2.98 9.34
N PHE A 35 13.37 -2.72 10.64
CA PHE A 35 12.91 -3.71 11.61
C PHE A 35 11.82 -3.09 12.48
N TYR A 36 10.68 -3.76 12.55
CA TYR A 36 9.52 -3.35 13.32
C TYR A 36 9.21 -4.43 14.37
N ASP A 37 8.89 -3.97 15.58
CA ASP A 37 8.50 -4.80 16.72
C ASP A 37 7.26 -4.13 17.32
N GLU A 38 6.13 -4.83 17.28
CA GLU A 38 4.84 -4.32 17.76
C GLU A 38 4.57 -4.74 19.21
N THR A 39 5.50 -5.47 19.85
CA THR A 39 5.24 -6.14 21.11
C THR A 39 5.66 -5.31 22.33
N ASP A 40 4.77 -5.15 23.30
CA ASP A 40 5.12 -4.67 24.65
C ASP A 40 5.63 -5.84 25.51
N TRP A 41 6.89 -6.23 25.26
CA TRP A 41 7.56 -7.34 25.95
C TRP A 41 7.56 -7.22 27.48
N LYS A 42 7.50 -6.00 28.03
CA LYS A 42 7.48 -5.79 29.48
C LYS A 42 6.20 -6.33 30.10
N ASN A 43 5.07 -6.24 29.41
CA ASN A 43 3.80 -6.78 29.89
C ASN A 43 3.80 -8.32 29.82
N ILE A 44 4.31 -8.90 28.73
CA ILE A 44 4.39 -10.37 28.55
C ILE A 44 5.33 -11.03 29.57
N LEU A 45 6.48 -10.41 29.87
CA LEU A 45 7.44 -10.93 30.85
C LEU A 45 7.04 -10.65 32.31
N SER A 46 6.01 -9.82 32.54
CA SER A 46 5.52 -9.45 33.88
C SER A 46 4.33 -10.27 34.37
N THR A 47 3.74 -11.13 33.54
CA THR A 47 2.66 -12.02 34.00
C THR A 47 3.24 -13.07 34.95
N GLU A 48 2.92 -12.96 36.24
CA GLU A 48 3.44 -13.83 37.33
C GLU A 48 3.00 -15.31 37.23
N ASN A 49 2.44 -15.76 36.09
CA ASN A 49 2.02 -17.14 35.86
C ASN A 49 2.67 -17.73 34.59
N PRO A 50 3.72 -18.56 34.71
CA PRO A 50 4.44 -19.16 33.58
C PRO A 50 3.64 -20.26 32.84
N GLY A 51 2.31 -20.32 33.01
CA GLY A 51 1.42 -21.33 32.45
C GLY A 51 0.26 -20.79 31.60
N GLU A 52 0.09 -19.46 31.51
CA GLU A 52 -0.83 -18.86 30.55
C GLU A 52 -0.05 -18.50 29.28
N ASN A 53 -0.18 -19.37 28.28
CA ASN A 53 0.27 -19.13 26.92
C ASN A 53 -0.31 -17.77 26.47
N PRO A 54 0.47 -16.81 25.94
CA PRO A 54 -0.07 -15.60 25.36
C PRO A 54 -0.85 -15.99 24.10
N LYS A 55 -2.12 -16.37 24.27
CA LYS A 55 -2.86 -17.14 23.26
C LYS A 55 -3.13 -16.38 21.96
N ASN A 56 -2.99 -15.05 21.90
CA ASN A 56 -3.47 -14.27 20.76
C ASN A 56 -2.57 -13.07 20.39
N ALA A 57 -1.24 -13.19 20.45
CA ALA A 57 -0.38 -12.17 19.83
C ALA A 57 -0.09 -12.58 18.38
N GLU A 58 -0.96 -12.15 17.48
CA GLU A 58 -0.79 -12.26 16.03
C GLU A 58 0.36 -11.31 15.60
N ILE A 59 1.46 -11.86 15.06
CA ILE A 59 2.67 -11.15 14.55
C ILE A 59 3.43 -10.31 15.58
N PHE A 60 4.67 -10.71 15.89
CA PHE A 60 5.47 -10.10 16.96
C PHE A 60 6.56 -9.16 16.43
N ALA A 61 7.14 -9.46 15.26
CA ALA A 61 8.11 -8.61 14.60
C ALA A 61 8.14 -8.83 13.09
N SER A 62 8.71 -7.87 12.37
CA SER A 62 8.92 -7.99 10.93
C SER A 62 10.18 -7.27 10.46
N VAL A 63 10.80 -7.83 9.42
CA VAL A 63 11.98 -7.26 8.74
C VAL A 63 11.55 -6.82 7.35
N HIS A 64 11.75 -5.54 7.03
CA HIS A 64 11.21 -4.91 5.83
C HIS A 64 12.37 -4.49 4.91
N PHE A 65 12.47 -5.14 3.75
CA PHE A 65 13.49 -4.82 2.75
C PHE A 65 13.08 -3.67 1.85
N PHE A 66 11.80 -3.66 1.48
CA PHE A 66 11.05 -2.61 0.81
C PHE A 66 9.57 -2.97 0.89
N LYS A 67 8.69 -2.11 0.38
CA LYS A 67 7.24 -2.35 0.37
C LYS A 67 6.93 -3.71 -0.28
N THR A 68 6.12 -4.54 0.37
CA THR A 68 5.76 -5.93 0.00
C THR A 68 6.89 -6.97 0.09
N ALA A 69 8.05 -6.65 0.65
CA ALA A 69 9.19 -7.56 0.78
C ALA A 69 9.59 -7.70 2.24
N ASN A 70 8.82 -8.54 2.95
CA ASN A 70 8.86 -8.66 4.40
C ASN A 70 9.13 -10.10 4.83
N ILE A 71 9.84 -10.25 5.94
CA ILE A 71 9.89 -11.51 6.71
C ILE A 71 9.11 -11.26 8.00
N PHE A 72 8.07 -12.04 8.24
CA PHE A 72 7.25 -11.95 9.44
C PHE A 72 7.66 -13.01 10.45
N PHE A 73 7.61 -12.64 11.73
CA PHE A 73 7.96 -13.51 12.83
C PHE A 73 6.84 -13.52 13.86
N TRP A 74 6.50 -14.71 14.35
CA TRP A 74 5.62 -14.86 15.49
C TRP A 74 6.00 -16.02 16.39
N TYR A 75 5.47 -16.03 17.61
CA TYR A 75 5.70 -17.07 18.59
C TYR A 75 4.39 -17.81 18.87
N GLU A 76 4.41 -19.12 18.65
CA GLU A 76 3.23 -19.97 18.77
C GLU A 76 3.67 -21.36 19.24
N ASP A 77 2.90 -21.95 20.16
CA ASP A 77 3.12 -23.30 20.68
C ASP A 77 4.56 -23.63 21.09
N GLY A 78 5.24 -22.66 21.71
CA GLY A 78 6.61 -22.85 22.18
C GLY A 78 7.68 -22.66 21.11
N CYS A 79 7.33 -22.26 19.88
CA CYS A 79 8.25 -22.16 18.76
C CYS A 79 8.29 -20.73 18.20
N LEU A 80 9.46 -20.31 17.72
CA LEU A 80 9.55 -19.15 16.84
C LEU A 80 9.21 -19.61 15.42
N ILE A 81 8.18 -19.00 14.85
CA ILE A 81 7.70 -19.26 13.51
C ILE A 81 7.91 -18.00 12.66
N GLY A 82 8.05 -18.18 11.36
CA GLY A 82 7.89 -17.07 10.44
C GLY A 82 7.58 -17.49 9.02
N ASP A 83 7.22 -16.48 8.23
CA ASP A 83 6.84 -16.62 6.84
C ASP A 83 7.41 -15.46 6.03
N CYS A 84 7.78 -15.77 4.80
CA CYS A 84 8.20 -14.79 3.82
C CYS A 84 7.59 -15.12 2.45
N GLN A 85 6.52 -14.41 2.09
CA GLN A 85 6.02 -14.42 0.73
C GLN A 85 6.92 -13.57 -0.19
N THR A 86 7.39 -14.17 -1.29
CA THR A 86 8.42 -13.59 -2.16
C THR A 86 7.97 -13.40 -3.62
N ASN A 87 6.87 -14.04 -4.02
CA ASN A 87 6.38 -14.08 -5.40
C ASN A 87 6.27 -12.69 -6.06
N ILE A 88 5.69 -11.68 -5.41
CA ILE A 88 5.51 -10.33 -5.98
C ILE A 88 6.81 -9.51 -5.98
N ALA A 89 7.72 -9.79 -5.06
CA ALA A 89 8.97 -9.05 -4.90
C ALA A 89 10.06 -9.55 -5.87
N GLY A 90 10.08 -10.85 -6.20
CA GLY A 90 10.95 -11.47 -7.19
C GLY A 90 12.05 -12.36 -6.62
N ALA A 91 12.70 -13.11 -7.51
CA ALA A 91 13.71 -14.12 -7.18
C ALA A 91 14.93 -13.56 -6.44
N GLY A 92 15.36 -12.34 -6.79
CA GLY A 92 16.45 -11.64 -6.11
C GLY A 92 16.14 -11.34 -4.66
N PHE A 93 14.89 -10.96 -4.35
CA PHE A 93 14.45 -10.80 -2.96
C PHE A 93 14.43 -12.13 -2.22
N HIS A 94 13.87 -13.19 -2.83
CA HIS A 94 13.85 -14.52 -2.20
C HIS A 94 15.26 -14.97 -1.78
N ALA A 95 16.23 -14.85 -2.69
CA ALA A 95 17.62 -15.18 -2.37
C ALA A 95 18.18 -14.34 -1.21
N ALA A 96 17.91 -13.02 -1.21
CA ALA A 96 18.38 -12.13 -0.15
C ALA A 96 17.71 -12.38 1.21
N ALA A 97 16.42 -12.74 1.22
CA ALA A 97 15.68 -13.09 2.42
C ALA A 97 16.25 -14.36 3.06
N ILE A 98 16.58 -15.36 2.25
CA ILE A 98 17.25 -16.57 2.74
C ILE A 98 18.68 -16.26 3.21
N GLU A 99 19.47 -15.45 2.50
CA GLU A 99 20.81 -15.04 2.96
C GLU A 99 20.76 -14.31 4.31
N TRP A 100 19.72 -13.50 4.51
CA TRP A 100 19.45 -12.85 5.78
C TRP A 100 19.11 -13.87 6.88
N MET A 101 18.31 -14.90 6.56
CA MET A 101 18.01 -16.01 7.48
C MET A 101 19.29 -16.78 7.85
N ASP A 102 20.17 -17.07 6.90
CA ASP A 102 21.47 -17.71 7.19
C ASP A 102 22.30 -16.90 8.20
N ASP A 103 22.30 -15.56 8.08
CA ASP A 103 22.98 -14.66 9.00
C ASP A 103 22.33 -14.60 10.40
N PHE A 104 21.01 -14.79 10.47
CA PHE A 104 20.27 -14.95 11.72
C PHE A 104 20.61 -16.27 12.39
N LEU A 105 20.50 -17.40 11.68
CA LEU A 105 20.80 -18.74 12.20
C LEU A 105 22.24 -18.88 12.68
N LYS A 106 23.22 -18.25 12.01
CA LYS A 106 24.63 -18.25 12.47
C LYS A 106 24.86 -17.60 13.82
N LYS A 107 23.92 -16.77 14.28
CA LYS A 107 24.06 -15.96 15.49
C LYS A 107 23.07 -16.34 16.58
N THR A 108 22.17 -17.28 16.30
CA THR A 108 21.23 -17.83 17.26
C THR A 108 21.68 -19.24 17.64
N GLU A 109 21.24 -19.73 18.79
CA GLU A 109 21.32 -21.16 19.14
C GLU A 109 20.04 -21.90 18.74
N LEU A 110 19.17 -21.26 17.97
CA LEU A 110 17.91 -21.84 17.52
C LEU A 110 18.20 -22.81 16.38
N ASP A 111 17.73 -24.04 16.55
CA ASP A 111 17.64 -25.00 15.46
C ASP A 111 16.30 -24.77 14.74
N ILE A 112 16.37 -24.41 13.46
CA ILE A 112 15.23 -23.97 12.64
C ILE A 112 15.14 -24.85 11.39
N THR A 113 13.93 -25.37 11.17
CA THR A 113 13.56 -26.03 9.91
C THR A 113 13.00 -24.98 8.96
N ILE A 114 13.44 -24.99 7.71
CA ILE A 114 12.97 -24.09 6.65
C ILE A 114 12.31 -24.94 5.57
N GLU A 115 11.04 -24.64 5.30
CA GLU A 115 10.26 -25.17 4.19
C GLU A 115 10.21 -24.09 3.10
N ASP A 116 10.92 -24.32 2.01
CA ASP A 116 11.06 -23.36 0.90
C ASP A 116 10.49 -23.96 -0.38
N GLU A 117 9.41 -23.37 -0.90
CA GLU A 117 8.74 -23.90 -2.10
C GLU A 117 9.60 -23.82 -3.36
N ALA A 118 10.60 -22.93 -3.40
CA ALA A 118 11.54 -22.83 -4.50
C ALA A 118 12.73 -23.80 -4.36
N ASP A 119 12.91 -24.45 -3.21
CA ASP A 119 14.06 -25.28 -2.86
C ASP A 119 15.40 -24.55 -3.12
N TYR A 120 15.42 -23.23 -2.89
CA TYR A 120 16.61 -22.39 -2.98
C TYR A 120 17.46 -22.51 -1.71
N TYR A 121 16.85 -22.65 -0.53
CA TYR A 121 17.54 -22.85 0.75
C TYR A 121 18.48 -24.05 0.71
N SER A 122 18.06 -25.18 0.13
CA SER A 122 18.90 -26.37 0.02
C SER A 122 19.92 -26.26 -1.10
N ARG A 123 19.49 -25.83 -2.30
CA ARG A 123 20.32 -25.95 -3.51
C ARG A 123 21.22 -24.77 -3.79
N ARG A 124 20.85 -23.57 -3.35
CA ARG A 124 21.57 -22.31 -3.63
C ARG A 124 21.76 -22.04 -5.12
N ASP A 125 20.87 -22.57 -5.96
CA ASP A 125 20.89 -22.38 -7.41
C ASP A 125 19.88 -21.31 -7.81
N PHE A 126 20.40 -20.10 -8.02
CA PHE A 126 19.59 -18.93 -8.33
C PHE A 126 18.93 -19.03 -9.70
N GLU A 127 19.66 -19.51 -10.72
CA GLU A 127 19.13 -19.57 -12.07
C GLU A 127 18.02 -20.59 -12.17
N ARG A 128 18.21 -21.75 -11.53
CA ARG A 128 17.16 -22.76 -11.41
C ARG A 128 15.90 -22.20 -10.76
N MET A 129 16.02 -21.51 -9.62
CA MET A 129 14.87 -20.89 -8.94
C MET A 129 14.13 -19.90 -9.86
N ARG A 130 14.85 -19.08 -10.63
CA ARG A 130 14.23 -18.16 -11.59
C ARG A 130 13.44 -18.91 -12.67
N GLN A 131 14.09 -19.87 -13.33
CA GLN A 131 13.55 -20.58 -14.49
C GLN A 131 12.44 -21.57 -14.12
N GLU A 132 12.55 -22.25 -12.98
CA GLU A 132 11.63 -23.32 -12.57
C GLU A 132 10.50 -22.83 -11.65
N CYS A 133 10.66 -21.69 -10.97
CA CYS A 133 9.67 -21.21 -9.99
C CYS A 133 9.09 -19.84 -10.38
N PHE A 134 9.93 -18.80 -10.48
CA PHE A 134 9.42 -17.42 -10.64
C PHE A 134 8.86 -17.12 -12.03
N TYR A 135 9.52 -17.57 -13.10
CA TYR A 135 9.02 -17.35 -14.47
C TYR A 135 7.74 -18.14 -14.75
N PRO A 136 7.64 -19.44 -14.38
CA PRO A 136 6.38 -20.16 -14.49
C PRO A 136 5.26 -19.55 -13.64
N TRP A 137 5.57 -19.05 -12.45
CA TRP A 137 4.57 -18.34 -11.64
C TRP A 137 4.05 -17.08 -12.31
N LEU A 138 4.95 -16.25 -12.89
CA LEU A 138 4.56 -15.03 -13.58
C LEU A 138 3.75 -15.33 -14.84
N ASP A 139 4.11 -16.36 -15.60
CA ASP A 139 3.34 -16.80 -16.76
C ASP A 139 1.94 -17.29 -16.35
N ASN A 140 1.85 -18.15 -15.33
CA ASN A 140 0.57 -18.63 -14.79
C ASN A 140 -0.31 -17.49 -14.27
N LEU A 141 0.29 -16.45 -13.66
CA LEU A 141 -0.43 -15.25 -13.24
C LEU A 141 -1.04 -14.54 -14.46
N VAL A 142 -0.26 -14.34 -15.53
CA VAL A 142 -0.75 -13.70 -16.77
C VAL A 142 -1.89 -14.52 -17.39
N GLN A 143 -1.75 -15.85 -17.45
CA GLN A 143 -2.80 -16.73 -17.99
C GLN A 143 -4.07 -16.70 -17.12
N GLY A 144 -3.94 -16.79 -15.79
CA GLY A 144 -5.08 -16.73 -14.88
C GLY A 144 -5.85 -15.41 -14.98
N ILE A 145 -5.12 -14.29 -15.11
CA ILE A 145 -5.72 -12.97 -15.38
C ILE A 145 -6.45 -12.97 -16.72
N PHE A 146 -5.87 -13.54 -17.77
CA PHE A 146 -6.51 -13.64 -19.08
C PHE A 146 -7.81 -14.45 -19.03
N GLU A 147 -7.80 -15.60 -18.36
CA GLU A 147 -8.98 -16.44 -18.16
C GLU A 147 -10.08 -15.69 -17.40
N GLN A 148 -9.72 -14.96 -16.34
CA GLN A 148 -10.64 -14.13 -15.58
C GLN A 148 -11.31 -13.06 -16.47
N PHE A 149 -10.55 -12.42 -17.35
CA PHE A 149 -11.08 -11.45 -18.32
C PHE A 149 -12.01 -12.07 -19.38
N GLN A 150 -11.81 -13.35 -19.74
CA GLN A 150 -12.65 -14.06 -20.71
C GLN A 150 -13.92 -14.63 -20.09
N GLY A 151 -13.85 -15.09 -18.83
CA GLY A 151 -14.98 -15.69 -18.10
C GLY A 151 -16.08 -14.71 -17.71
N GLY A 152 -15.80 -13.40 -17.71
CA GLY A 152 -16.74 -12.38 -17.25
C GLY A 152 -16.88 -12.30 -15.72
N ASP A 153 -16.03 -13.00 -14.97
CA ASP A 153 -16.11 -13.18 -13.51
C ASP A 153 -15.61 -11.97 -12.69
N THR A 154 -15.11 -10.92 -13.33
CA THR A 154 -14.90 -9.64 -12.65
C THR A 154 -16.22 -8.87 -12.64
N VAL A 155 -17.02 -9.08 -11.60
CA VAL A 155 -18.16 -8.21 -11.33
C VAL A 155 -17.60 -6.87 -10.85
N SER A 156 -17.75 -5.81 -11.65
CA SER A 156 -17.65 -4.46 -11.08
C SER A 156 -18.92 -4.23 -10.27
N ASP A 157 -18.81 -3.91 -8.99
CA ASP A 157 -19.93 -3.48 -8.14
C ASP A 157 -20.73 -2.31 -8.74
N ALA A 158 -20.22 -1.62 -9.76
CA ALA A 158 -20.99 -0.71 -10.57
C ALA A 158 -21.85 -1.49 -11.58
N GLY A 159 -23.10 -1.81 -11.22
CA GLY A 159 -24.06 -2.51 -12.07
C GLY A 159 -23.99 -2.13 -13.55
N GLY A 160 -23.45 -3.04 -14.36
CA GLY A 160 -23.22 -2.91 -15.79
C GLY A 160 -22.22 -3.98 -16.26
N ASP A 161 -22.37 -4.47 -17.49
CA ASP A 161 -21.61 -5.56 -18.14
C ASP A 161 -20.10 -5.28 -18.35
N THR A 162 -19.42 -4.60 -17.43
CA THR A 162 -18.00 -4.24 -17.54
C THR A 162 -17.16 -4.96 -16.52
N VAL A 163 -16.22 -5.75 -17.03
CA VAL A 163 -15.11 -6.31 -16.28
C VAL A 163 -14.24 -5.20 -15.67
N GLY A 164 -14.23 -5.08 -14.34
CA GLY A 164 -13.44 -4.10 -13.57
C GLY A 164 -11.92 -4.36 -13.60
N ASN A 165 -11.15 -3.55 -12.86
CA ASN A 165 -9.71 -3.75 -12.68
C ASN A 165 -9.36 -5.08 -11.97
N VAL A 166 -8.23 -5.68 -12.33
CA VAL A 166 -7.61 -6.77 -11.55
C VAL A 166 -6.42 -6.23 -10.77
N PHE A 167 -6.38 -6.50 -9.46
CA PHE A 167 -5.30 -6.06 -8.58
C PHE A 167 -4.30 -7.19 -8.30
N VAL A 168 -3.00 -6.92 -8.50
CA VAL A 168 -1.92 -7.87 -8.24
C VAL A 168 -0.94 -7.26 -7.24
N GLY A 169 -0.75 -7.95 -6.11
CA GLY A 169 0.15 -7.47 -5.05
C GLY A 169 -0.31 -6.15 -4.42
N TRP A 170 -1.62 -5.87 -4.42
CA TRP A 170 -2.20 -4.62 -3.93
C TRP A 170 -2.74 -4.70 -2.49
N GLY A 171 -2.80 -5.92 -1.92
CA GLY A 171 -3.29 -6.14 -0.55
C GLY A 171 -2.51 -5.31 0.47
N LEU A 172 -3.23 -4.74 1.45
CA LEU A 172 -2.76 -3.84 2.51
C LEU A 172 -2.55 -2.36 2.14
N LYS A 173 -3.01 -1.89 0.98
CA LYS A 173 -2.97 -0.46 0.65
C LYS A 173 -4.22 0.25 1.11
N ASN A 174 -4.05 1.43 1.69
CA ASN A 174 -5.17 2.25 2.18
C ASN A 174 -6.02 2.87 1.04
N TYR A 175 -5.66 2.64 -0.22
CA TYR A 175 -6.41 3.14 -1.37
C TYR A 175 -6.38 2.21 -2.58
N GLU A 176 -7.41 2.32 -3.42
CA GLU A 176 -7.57 1.70 -4.73
C GLU A 176 -7.42 2.78 -5.82
N PRO A 177 -6.58 2.57 -6.86
CA PRO A 177 -6.51 3.44 -8.03
C PRO A 177 -7.83 3.53 -8.80
N ALA A 178 -7.94 4.51 -9.70
CA ALA A 178 -9.10 4.67 -10.57
C ALA A 178 -9.47 3.38 -11.31
N ASP A 179 -10.78 3.12 -11.40
CA ASP A 179 -11.34 1.98 -12.11
C ASP A 179 -11.27 2.20 -13.63
N ILE A 180 -10.37 1.48 -14.31
CA ILE A 180 -10.17 1.55 -15.76
C ILE A 180 -10.41 0.14 -16.32
N PRO A 181 -11.60 -0.12 -16.90
CA PRO A 181 -12.00 -1.46 -17.30
C PRO A 181 -10.95 -2.21 -18.10
N LYS A 182 -10.83 -3.52 -17.83
CA LYS A 182 -9.89 -4.43 -18.53
C LYS A 182 -8.41 -4.09 -18.35
N THR A 183 -8.06 -3.52 -17.20
CA THR A 183 -6.65 -3.27 -16.84
C THR A 183 -6.23 -4.03 -15.59
N VAL A 184 -4.93 -4.29 -15.50
CA VAL A 184 -4.29 -4.91 -14.35
C VAL A 184 -3.49 -3.84 -13.62
N VAL A 185 -3.75 -3.68 -12.32
CA VAL A 185 -3.03 -2.78 -11.44
C VAL A 185 -2.01 -3.58 -10.64
N THR A 186 -0.74 -3.20 -10.78
CA THR A 186 0.40 -3.82 -10.08
C THR A 186 1.23 -2.77 -9.38
N THR A 187 2.22 -3.20 -8.59
CA THR A 187 3.19 -2.30 -7.98
C THR A 187 4.14 -1.62 -8.98
N MET A 188 4.26 -2.19 -10.18
CA MET A 188 5.10 -1.69 -11.27
C MET A 188 4.32 -0.89 -12.31
N GLY A 189 3.01 -0.74 -12.12
CA GLY A 189 2.14 0.08 -12.93
C GLY A 189 0.86 -0.60 -13.39
N ARG A 190 0.13 0.12 -14.24
CA ARG A 190 -1.07 -0.36 -14.91
C ARG A 190 -0.69 -1.01 -16.25
N PHE A 191 -1.30 -2.14 -16.55
CA PHE A 191 -1.12 -2.86 -17.82
C PHE A 191 -2.47 -3.17 -18.44
N SER A 192 -2.58 -3.02 -19.76
CA SER A 192 -3.66 -3.70 -20.49
C SER A 192 -3.38 -5.20 -20.53
N LEU A 193 -4.45 -5.98 -20.66
CA LEU A 193 -4.33 -7.43 -20.85
C LEU A 193 -3.43 -7.78 -22.05
N GLN A 194 -3.52 -7.01 -23.14
CA GLN A 194 -2.71 -7.23 -24.33
C GLN A 194 -1.21 -7.05 -24.05
N ASN A 195 -0.84 -6.05 -23.25
CA ASN A 195 0.56 -5.83 -22.91
C ASN A 195 1.10 -6.86 -21.90
N MET A 196 0.28 -7.37 -20.98
CA MET A 196 0.65 -8.49 -20.12
C MET A 196 0.97 -9.74 -20.95
N LEU A 197 0.09 -10.08 -21.90
CA LEU A 197 0.28 -11.24 -22.80
C LEU A 197 1.54 -11.08 -23.66
N LYS A 198 1.74 -9.90 -24.25
CA LYS A 198 2.94 -9.61 -25.05
C LYS A 198 4.22 -9.70 -24.21
N GLY A 199 4.18 -9.25 -22.95
CA GLY A 199 5.30 -9.40 -22.01
C GLY A 199 5.63 -10.87 -21.76
N ALA A 200 4.62 -11.71 -21.55
CA ALA A 200 4.80 -13.14 -21.30
C ALA A 200 5.47 -13.90 -22.47
N GLU A 201 5.42 -13.39 -23.71
CA GLU A 201 6.17 -13.95 -24.85
C GLU A 201 7.70 -13.97 -24.61
N ASN A 202 8.23 -13.03 -23.81
CA ASN A 202 9.60 -13.02 -23.30
C ASN A 202 9.61 -12.85 -21.78
N ILE A 203 9.33 -13.94 -21.07
CA ILE A 203 9.11 -13.93 -19.62
C ILE A 203 10.30 -13.39 -18.82
N GLU A 204 11.54 -13.58 -19.27
CA GLU A 204 12.74 -13.08 -18.58
C GLU A 204 12.83 -11.54 -18.64
N GLU A 205 12.62 -10.97 -19.82
CA GLU A 205 12.59 -9.51 -20.00
C GLU A 205 11.40 -8.89 -19.27
N PHE A 206 10.25 -9.57 -19.30
CA PHE A 206 9.06 -9.13 -18.58
C PHE A 206 9.28 -9.17 -17.06
N ALA A 207 9.88 -10.23 -16.52
CA ALA A 207 10.22 -10.33 -15.10
C ALA A 207 11.14 -9.20 -14.62
N ASN A 208 12.08 -8.74 -15.46
CA ASN A 208 12.95 -7.58 -15.16
C ASN A 208 12.20 -6.25 -15.07
N ASN A 209 10.97 -6.17 -15.59
CA ASN A 209 10.10 -5.00 -15.54
C ASN A 209 8.89 -5.18 -14.61
N PHE A 210 8.60 -6.41 -14.20
CA PHE A 210 7.48 -6.75 -13.33
C PHE A 210 7.88 -6.91 -11.85
N PHE A 211 9.03 -7.51 -11.56
CA PHE A 211 9.51 -7.67 -10.18
C PHE A 211 10.38 -6.50 -9.76
N ILE A 212 10.25 -6.04 -8.52
CA ILE A 212 11.16 -5.02 -7.98
C ILE A 212 12.59 -5.58 -7.87
N TRP A 213 12.76 -6.83 -7.45
CA TRP A 213 14.07 -7.46 -7.27
C TRP A 213 14.14 -8.84 -7.96
N ASN A 214 14.44 -8.84 -9.26
CA ASN A 214 14.57 -10.07 -10.05
C ASN A 214 16.00 -10.66 -10.07
N ASN A 215 17.03 -9.82 -9.99
CA ASN A 215 18.43 -10.24 -10.19
C ASN A 215 19.13 -10.56 -8.85
N PRO A 216 20.21 -11.36 -8.83
CA PRO A 216 20.83 -11.81 -7.58
C PRO A 216 21.34 -10.68 -6.68
N LYS A 217 21.69 -9.55 -7.30
CA LYS A 217 22.20 -8.37 -6.60
C LYS A 217 21.25 -7.21 -6.80
N LYS A 218 21.33 -6.22 -5.89
CA LYS A 218 20.74 -4.89 -6.09
C LYS A 218 21.50 -4.15 -7.19
N ASP A 219 21.15 -4.44 -8.44
CA ASP A 219 21.73 -3.87 -9.65
C ASP A 219 20.94 -2.65 -10.15
N ALA A 220 21.22 -2.19 -11.37
CA ALA A 220 20.50 -1.05 -11.97
C ALA A 220 18.99 -1.30 -12.08
N PHE A 221 18.57 -2.53 -12.41
CA PHE A 221 17.15 -2.90 -12.48
C PHE A 221 16.47 -2.78 -11.13
N PHE A 222 17.10 -3.27 -10.05
CA PHE A 222 16.55 -3.13 -8.70
C PHE A 222 16.24 -1.67 -8.34
N TYR A 223 17.22 -0.78 -8.49
CA TYR A 223 17.04 0.63 -8.11
C TYR A 223 16.04 1.35 -9.02
N ARG A 224 16.05 1.05 -10.32
CA ARG A 224 15.06 1.58 -11.28
C ARG A 224 13.65 1.11 -10.93
N ASN A 225 13.48 -0.17 -10.64
CA ASN A 225 12.15 -0.76 -10.38
C ASN A 225 11.58 -0.26 -9.06
N LEU A 226 12.41 -0.16 -8.02
CA LEU A 226 11.99 0.42 -6.74
C LEU A 226 11.54 1.88 -6.91
N ALA A 227 12.26 2.68 -7.70
CA ALA A 227 11.86 4.05 -8.01
C ALA A 227 10.54 4.12 -8.79
N VAL A 228 10.36 3.25 -9.79
CA VAL A 228 9.13 3.17 -10.59
C VAL A 228 7.94 2.76 -9.71
N SER A 229 8.14 1.82 -8.78
CA SER A 229 7.09 1.43 -7.84
C SER A 229 6.65 2.61 -6.96
N HIS A 230 7.60 3.36 -6.41
CA HIS A 230 7.28 4.58 -5.65
C HIS A 230 6.59 5.65 -6.50
N LEU A 231 7.00 5.83 -7.76
CA LEU A 231 6.35 6.75 -8.69
C LEU A 231 4.89 6.38 -8.93
N TRP A 232 4.58 5.09 -9.05
CA TRP A 232 3.22 4.61 -9.22
C TRP A 232 2.37 4.79 -7.96
N GLU A 233 2.90 4.43 -6.79
CA GLU A 233 2.06 4.21 -5.61
C GLU A 233 2.08 5.34 -4.56
N ASP A 234 3.26 5.92 -4.34
CA ASP A 234 3.54 6.74 -3.17
C ASP A 234 3.73 8.21 -3.54
N CYS A 235 4.29 8.46 -4.72
CA CYS A 235 4.53 9.79 -5.25
C CYS A 235 3.21 10.51 -5.53
N ARG A 236 2.97 11.61 -4.81
CA ARG A 236 1.78 12.46 -5.01
C ARG A 236 1.97 13.52 -6.10
N PHE A 237 3.19 13.66 -6.63
CA PHE A 237 3.56 14.68 -7.60
C PHE A 237 3.29 16.11 -7.10
N MET A 238 3.58 16.34 -5.82
CA MET A 238 3.39 17.62 -5.15
C MET A 238 4.71 18.25 -4.71
N PRO A 239 4.77 19.59 -4.55
CA PRO A 239 6.00 20.30 -4.20
C PRO A 239 6.55 19.88 -2.83
N LYS A 240 7.88 19.92 -2.69
CA LYS A 240 8.58 19.54 -1.44
C LYS A 240 8.16 20.33 -0.20
N ASP A 241 7.66 21.55 -0.39
CA ASP A 241 7.34 22.45 0.71
C ASP A 241 5.92 22.23 1.25
N ARG A 242 5.13 21.37 0.59
CA ARG A 242 3.81 20.97 1.08
C ARG A 242 3.93 20.10 2.32
N SER A 243 4.62 18.95 2.23
CA SER A 243 4.80 18.06 3.36
C SER A 243 6.18 17.40 3.40
N ASP A 244 6.64 17.04 4.60
CA ASP A 244 7.87 16.27 4.79
C ASP A 244 7.83 14.93 4.07
N ASN A 245 6.65 14.31 3.99
CA ASN A 245 6.47 13.05 3.26
C ASN A 245 6.66 13.23 1.75
N ASP A 246 6.09 14.27 1.14
CA ASP A 246 6.29 14.57 -0.29
C ASP A 246 7.77 14.85 -0.58
N LYS A 247 8.44 15.62 0.27
CA LYS A 247 9.87 15.87 0.16
C LYS A 247 10.69 14.59 0.23
N LYS A 248 10.40 13.72 1.20
CA LYS A 248 11.12 12.45 1.40
C LYS A 248 10.95 11.54 0.19
N ILE A 249 9.72 11.30 -0.25
CA ILE A 249 9.44 10.37 -1.36
C ILE A 249 10.03 10.88 -2.68
N ASN A 250 9.92 12.19 -2.96
CA ASN A 250 10.50 12.79 -4.15
C ASN A 250 12.04 12.66 -4.15
N GLU A 251 12.70 12.89 -3.01
CA GLU A 251 14.16 12.73 -2.89
C GLU A 251 14.60 11.28 -3.05
N GLU A 252 13.87 10.35 -2.47
CA GLU A 252 14.14 8.92 -2.54
C GLU A 252 14.06 8.42 -3.98
N ILE A 253 12.97 8.73 -4.70
CA ILE A 253 12.81 8.38 -6.12
C ILE A 253 13.97 8.92 -6.95
N LEU A 254 14.30 10.21 -6.80
CA LEU A 254 15.40 10.82 -7.56
C LEU A 254 16.75 10.14 -7.26
N SER A 255 17.01 9.81 -5.99
CA SER A 255 18.25 9.14 -5.57
C SER A 255 18.35 7.70 -6.11
N LEU A 256 17.24 6.98 -6.13
CA LEU A 256 17.16 5.63 -6.70
C LEU A 256 17.41 5.65 -8.21
N LEU A 257 16.79 6.58 -8.95
CA LEU A 257 17.01 6.73 -10.39
C LEU A 257 18.45 7.15 -10.72
N ASP A 258 19.01 8.11 -9.98
CA ASP A 258 20.42 8.51 -10.13
C ASP A 258 21.36 7.30 -9.89
N LYS A 259 21.05 6.46 -8.89
CA LYS A 259 21.83 5.25 -8.59
C LYS A 259 21.71 4.18 -9.66
N ALA A 260 20.52 3.94 -10.20
CA ALA A 260 20.29 3.00 -11.30
C ALA A 260 21.16 3.38 -12.51
N VAL A 261 21.11 4.66 -12.90
CA VAL A 261 21.90 5.23 -13.98
C VAL A 261 23.40 5.17 -13.72
N ALA A 262 23.83 5.36 -12.47
CA ALA A 262 25.24 5.27 -12.10
C ALA A 262 25.79 3.84 -12.25
N LEU A 263 24.95 2.82 -12.04
CA LEU A 263 25.30 1.41 -12.20
C LEU A 263 25.28 0.97 -13.67
N ASP A 264 24.30 1.45 -14.44
CA ASP A 264 24.18 1.18 -15.87
C ASP A 264 23.61 2.40 -16.60
N LYS A 265 24.40 3.03 -17.48
CA LYS A 265 23.97 4.22 -18.23
C LYS A 265 22.94 3.92 -19.33
N THR A 266 22.75 2.65 -19.67
CA THR A 266 21.83 2.20 -20.70
C THR A 266 20.45 1.84 -20.14
N ILE A 267 20.31 1.78 -18.80
CA ILE A 267 19.04 1.46 -18.16
C ILE A 267 17.97 2.51 -18.54
N PRO A 268 16.78 2.08 -19.01
CA PRO A 268 15.68 3.00 -19.26
C PRO A 268 15.13 3.56 -17.95
N ILE A 269 14.97 4.89 -17.85
CA ILE A 269 14.35 5.55 -16.70
C ILE A 269 13.17 6.45 -17.12
N PRO A 270 12.19 6.72 -16.24
CA PRO A 270 11.06 7.60 -16.55
C PRO A 270 11.49 9.06 -16.58
N ILE A 271 11.91 9.55 -17.76
CA ILE A 271 12.58 10.86 -17.92
C ILE A 271 11.62 12.03 -17.64
N SER A 272 10.36 11.90 -18.02
CA SER A 272 9.31 12.91 -17.77
C SER A 272 9.14 13.14 -16.27
N GLU A 273 8.91 12.07 -15.53
CA GLU A 273 8.66 12.06 -14.10
C GLU A 273 9.91 12.52 -13.34
N TYR A 274 11.10 12.07 -13.76
CA TYR A 274 12.37 12.53 -13.18
C TYR A 274 12.52 14.06 -13.29
N LYS A 275 12.20 14.65 -14.45
CA LYS A 275 12.28 16.10 -14.66
C LYS A 275 11.24 16.86 -13.83
N GLU A 276 10.03 16.33 -13.74
CA GLU A 276 8.97 16.89 -12.92
C GLU A 276 9.36 16.89 -11.44
N LEU A 277 9.85 15.77 -10.91
CA LEU A 277 10.31 15.69 -9.52
C LEU A 277 11.51 16.62 -9.26
N CYS A 278 12.42 16.79 -10.22
CA CYS A 278 13.47 17.80 -10.09
C CYS A 278 12.88 19.21 -9.93
N ALA A 279 11.86 19.56 -10.71
CA ALA A 279 11.18 20.85 -10.61
C ALA A 279 10.44 21.00 -9.27
N LEU A 280 9.71 19.98 -8.82
CA LEU A 280 9.00 19.97 -7.53
C LEU A 280 9.94 20.05 -6.31
N MET A 281 11.22 19.74 -6.51
CA MET A 281 12.27 19.80 -5.48
C MET A 281 13.13 21.08 -5.58
N ASP A 282 12.81 22.02 -6.47
CA ASP A 282 13.63 23.20 -6.82
C ASP A 282 15.08 22.85 -7.22
N LYS A 283 15.29 21.66 -7.78
CA LYS A 283 16.60 21.17 -8.18
C LYS A 283 16.79 21.30 -9.68
N LYS A 284 17.97 21.75 -10.09
CA LYS A 284 18.42 21.58 -11.48
C LYS A 284 18.52 20.08 -11.79
N LYS A 285 18.34 19.72 -13.06
CA LYS A 285 18.55 18.34 -13.55
C LYS A 285 19.88 17.80 -12.98
N ARG A 286 19.83 16.66 -12.28
CA ARG A 286 21.03 16.08 -11.64
C ARG A 286 21.84 15.25 -12.65
N LEU A 287 21.17 14.61 -13.60
CA LEU A 287 21.81 13.90 -14.71
C LEU A 287 22.42 14.87 -15.74
N THR A 288 23.66 14.58 -16.13
CA THR A 288 24.46 15.38 -17.07
C THR A 288 24.41 14.86 -18.52
N PHE A 289 23.74 13.74 -18.76
CA PHE A 289 23.59 13.12 -20.07
C PHE A 289 22.11 12.83 -20.35
N SER A 290 21.79 12.40 -21.58
CA SER A 290 20.46 12.00 -21.99
C SER A 290 20.28 10.48 -21.77
N PRO A 291 19.57 10.04 -20.73
CA PRO A 291 19.32 8.62 -20.50
C PRO A 291 18.34 8.03 -21.51
N VAL A 292 18.26 6.70 -21.55
CA VAL A 292 17.23 5.98 -22.32
C VAL A 292 15.89 6.16 -21.62
N ASN A 293 14.82 6.41 -22.39
CA ASN A 293 13.50 6.64 -21.83
C ASN A 293 12.82 5.30 -21.52
N TYR A 294 12.35 5.14 -20.28
CA TYR A 294 11.39 4.11 -19.91
C TYR A 294 10.01 4.48 -20.44
N THR A 295 9.36 3.54 -21.12
CA THR A 295 8.01 3.73 -21.65
C THR A 295 7.02 2.89 -20.87
N SER A 296 5.96 3.52 -20.38
CA SER A 296 4.77 2.84 -19.86
C SER A 296 3.59 3.09 -20.79
N GLU A 297 2.65 2.15 -20.85
CA GLU A 297 1.40 2.29 -21.59
C GLU A 297 0.51 3.38 -21.01
N PHE A 298 0.49 3.50 -19.68
CA PHE A 298 -0.32 4.46 -18.95
C PHE A 298 0.58 5.55 -18.35
N GLN A 299 0.00 6.71 -18.06
CA GLN A 299 0.71 7.77 -17.36
C GLN A 299 1.14 7.29 -15.97
N ILE A 300 2.44 7.41 -15.66
CA ILE A 300 2.99 6.95 -14.39
C ILE A 300 2.42 7.77 -13.23
N GLY A 301 1.83 7.08 -12.25
CA GLY A 301 1.39 7.63 -10.98
C GLY A 301 -0.11 7.52 -10.73
N PHE A 302 -0.53 6.55 -9.90
CA PHE A 302 -1.93 6.39 -9.51
C PHE A 302 -2.45 7.59 -8.71
N ARG A 303 -1.57 8.24 -7.95
CA ARG A 303 -1.87 9.42 -7.13
C ARG A 303 -2.15 10.70 -7.95
N ARG A 304 -2.00 10.66 -9.29
CA ARG A 304 -2.40 11.74 -10.18
C ARG A 304 -3.89 11.76 -10.47
N GLU A 305 -4.52 10.60 -10.36
CA GLU A 305 -5.94 10.40 -10.65
C GLU A 305 -6.77 10.53 -9.37
N MET A 306 -8.09 10.38 -9.49
CA MET A 306 -8.93 10.06 -8.34
C MET A 306 -8.58 8.66 -7.83
N ILE A 307 -8.56 8.52 -6.52
CA ILE A 307 -8.36 7.26 -5.83
C ILE A 307 -9.50 7.01 -4.86
N HIS A 308 -9.67 5.75 -4.48
CA HIS A 308 -10.72 5.33 -3.57
C HIS A 308 -10.12 4.83 -2.26
N TRP A 309 -10.43 5.48 -1.14
CA TRP A 309 -9.99 5.08 0.20
C TRP A 309 -11.06 4.22 0.87
N ARG A 310 -10.62 3.14 1.50
CA ARG A 310 -11.52 2.29 2.30
C ARG A 310 -11.55 2.80 3.73
N LEU A 311 -12.74 3.11 4.23
CA LEU A 311 -13.01 3.46 5.62
C LEU A 311 -14.08 2.51 6.17
N GLY A 312 -13.64 1.39 6.74
CA GLY A 312 -14.51 0.26 7.08
C GLY A 312 -15.24 -0.25 5.83
N TYR A 313 -16.56 -0.14 5.83
CA TYR A 313 -17.45 -0.54 4.73
C TYR A 313 -17.77 0.59 3.74
N LEU A 314 -17.06 1.72 3.80
CA LEU A 314 -17.22 2.81 2.85
C LEU A 314 -16.02 2.93 1.93
N LEU A 315 -16.29 3.28 0.67
CA LEU A 315 -15.31 3.59 -0.34
C LEU A 315 -15.44 5.08 -0.74
N LEU A 316 -14.38 5.85 -0.45
CA LEU A 316 -14.35 7.30 -0.50
C LEU A 316 -13.47 7.80 -1.64
N SER A 317 -14.04 8.59 -2.55
CA SER A 317 -13.30 9.08 -3.72
C SER A 317 -12.62 10.42 -3.42
N PHE A 318 -11.29 10.46 -3.47
CA PHE A 318 -10.48 11.68 -3.27
C PHE A 318 -9.45 11.85 -4.38
N PRO A 319 -9.04 13.09 -4.71
CA PRO A 319 -7.84 13.31 -5.52
C PRO A 319 -6.64 12.62 -4.90
N GLY A 320 -5.86 11.92 -5.72
CA GLY A 320 -4.78 11.06 -5.25
C GLY A 320 -3.68 11.78 -4.45
N HIS A 321 -3.55 13.09 -4.64
CA HIS A 321 -2.59 13.92 -3.93
C HIS A 321 -2.99 14.24 -2.48
N TYR A 322 -4.21 13.90 -2.03
CA TYR A 322 -4.62 14.15 -0.66
C TYR A 322 -3.71 13.42 0.34
N LEU A 323 -3.47 14.09 1.46
CA LEU A 323 -2.81 13.58 2.64
C LEU A 323 -3.85 12.90 3.55
N PHE A 324 -3.34 12.06 4.45
CA PHE A 324 -4.13 11.32 5.41
C PHE A 324 -3.43 11.34 6.76
N THR A 325 -4.18 11.59 7.83
CA THR A 325 -3.73 11.41 9.21
C THR A 325 -4.84 10.80 10.06
N GLN A 326 -4.44 10.09 11.11
CA GLN A 326 -5.32 9.56 12.14
C GLN A 326 -4.91 10.18 13.47
N GLU A 327 -5.82 10.86 14.16
CA GLU A 327 -5.53 11.47 15.46
C GLU A 327 -5.42 10.36 16.53
N ARG A 328 -4.29 10.31 17.24
CA ARG A 328 -4.01 9.26 18.24
C ARG A 328 -5.06 9.29 19.36
N GLY A 329 -5.83 8.20 19.48
CA GLY A 329 -6.84 8.02 20.54
C GLY A 329 -8.27 8.32 20.09
N GLU A 330 -8.46 8.85 18.88
CA GLU A 330 -9.77 9.11 18.28
C GLU A 330 -9.98 8.17 17.08
N GLN A 331 -11.24 7.82 16.79
CA GLN A 331 -11.63 7.03 15.61
C GLN A 331 -11.65 7.91 14.32
N ASP A 332 -11.10 9.11 14.41
CA ASP A 332 -11.17 10.15 13.39
C ASP A 332 -10.09 9.98 12.33
N HIS A 333 -10.55 9.92 11.08
CA HIS A 333 -9.78 9.82 9.86
C HIS A 333 -9.84 11.17 9.15
N ILE A 334 -8.68 11.80 8.94
CA ILE A 334 -8.61 13.15 8.37
C ILE A 334 -7.92 13.10 7.01
N TYR A 335 -8.63 13.54 5.98
CA TYR A 335 -8.15 13.64 4.59
C TYR A 335 -8.11 15.11 4.16
N TYR A 336 -6.98 15.58 3.64
CA TYR A 336 -6.79 16.99 3.33
C TYR A 336 -5.78 17.21 2.19
N ASP A 337 -5.85 18.34 1.50
CA ASP A 337 -4.95 18.66 0.36
C ASP A 337 -3.69 19.43 0.75
N ASP A 338 -3.71 20.06 1.94
CA ASP A 338 -2.66 20.92 2.49
C ASP A 338 -2.34 22.13 1.59
N ALA A 339 -3.37 22.64 0.88
CA ALA A 339 -3.27 23.84 0.08
C ALA A 339 -3.31 25.11 0.95
N SER A 340 -2.63 26.17 0.52
CA SER A 340 -2.66 27.46 1.24
C SER A 340 -3.94 28.26 1.01
N GLU A 341 -4.61 28.02 -0.13
CA GLU A 341 -5.86 28.65 -0.55
C GLU A 341 -6.72 27.59 -1.25
N ASN A 342 -8.03 27.73 -1.18
CA ASN A 342 -8.98 26.79 -1.81
C ASN A 342 -8.80 25.36 -1.30
N TRP A 343 -8.53 25.23 0.01
CA TRP A 343 -8.21 23.97 0.67
C TRP A 343 -9.47 23.24 1.12
N PHE A 344 -9.33 21.92 1.28
CA PHE A 344 -10.37 21.05 1.81
C PHE A 344 -9.84 20.15 2.91
N THR A 345 -10.63 19.96 3.96
CA THR A 345 -10.39 18.96 5.02
C THR A 345 -11.66 18.15 5.27
N TYR A 346 -11.54 16.82 5.21
CA TYR A 346 -12.60 15.86 5.53
C TYR A 346 -12.21 15.13 6.81
N ARG A 347 -12.98 15.30 7.89
CA ARG A 347 -12.86 14.54 9.13
C ARG A 347 -13.99 13.52 9.18
N MET A 348 -13.64 12.25 9.38
CA MET A 348 -14.60 11.15 9.30
C MET A 348 -14.42 10.16 10.45
N THR A 349 -15.50 9.79 11.09
CA THR A 349 -15.52 8.84 12.21
C THR A 349 -16.41 7.66 11.84
N ALA A 350 -15.84 6.46 11.78
CA ALA A 350 -16.55 5.26 11.34
C ALA A 350 -16.87 4.33 12.52
N LEU A 351 -18.16 4.14 12.78
CA LEU A 351 -18.68 3.20 13.77
C LEU A 351 -19.02 1.88 13.08
N VAL A 352 -18.00 1.04 12.89
CA VAL A 352 -18.10 -0.26 12.22
C VAL A 352 -18.86 -1.26 13.09
N GLY A 353 -19.75 -2.06 12.49
CA GLY A 353 -20.61 -3.02 13.20
C GLY A 353 -21.87 -2.40 13.82
N HIS A 354 -22.06 -1.09 13.64
CA HIS A 354 -23.27 -0.37 14.01
C HIS A 354 -24.12 -0.12 12.76
N SER A 355 -25.42 -0.34 12.87
CA SER A 355 -26.39 0.04 11.85
C SER A 355 -27.55 0.79 12.48
N GLN A 356 -28.08 1.76 11.75
CA GLN A 356 -29.16 2.60 12.21
C GLN A 356 -30.13 2.90 11.05
N GLU A 357 -31.43 2.83 11.32
CA GLU A 357 -32.45 3.09 10.30
C GLU A 357 -32.73 4.58 10.08
N LYS A 358 -32.54 5.40 11.11
CA LYS A 358 -32.88 6.83 11.11
C LYS A 358 -31.62 7.65 11.28
N PHE A 359 -31.61 8.87 10.76
CA PHE A 359 -30.52 9.79 11.02
C PHE A 359 -30.64 10.36 12.45
N ASP A 360 -29.51 10.69 13.05
CA ASP A 360 -29.47 11.48 14.28
C ASP A 360 -29.80 12.95 13.94
N GLU A 361 -31.00 13.39 14.33
CA GLU A 361 -31.48 14.74 14.01
C GLU A 361 -30.71 15.83 14.75
N ASP A 362 -30.11 15.50 15.91
CA ASP A 362 -29.37 16.45 16.74
C ASP A 362 -28.11 16.95 16.00
N LEU A 363 -27.53 16.13 15.11
CA LEU A 363 -26.38 16.50 14.27
C LEU A 363 -26.68 17.70 13.35
N PHE A 364 -27.95 17.93 13.01
CA PHE A 364 -28.34 18.90 11.98
C PHE A 364 -29.01 20.16 12.55
N GLU A 365 -29.13 20.31 13.87
CA GLU A 365 -29.78 21.48 14.51
C GLU A 365 -29.11 22.81 14.17
N SER A 366 -27.80 22.78 13.91
CA SER A 366 -26.99 23.97 13.59
C SER A 366 -27.03 24.38 12.11
N ALA A 367 -27.79 23.66 11.27
CA ALA A 367 -27.84 23.91 9.84
C ALA A 367 -28.50 25.26 9.51
N VAL A 368 -27.87 26.03 8.61
CA VAL A 368 -28.44 27.30 8.11
C VAL A 368 -29.38 27.12 6.93
N GLU A 369 -29.40 25.91 6.36
CA GLU A 369 -30.27 25.50 5.27
C GLU A 369 -30.88 24.12 5.59
N PRO A 370 -32.05 23.77 5.01
CA PRO A 370 -32.62 22.44 5.19
C PRO A 370 -31.62 21.34 4.79
N PRO A 371 -31.43 20.29 5.63
CA PRO A 371 -30.57 19.17 5.28
C PRO A 371 -31.05 18.47 4.01
N GLU A 372 -30.10 18.03 3.19
CA GLU A 372 -30.35 17.22 2.00
C GLU A 372 -30.16 15.74 2.33
N THR A 373 -31.13 14.92 1.93
CA THR A 373 -31.02 13.45 2.00
C THR A 373 -30.94 12.87 0.60
N PHE A 374 -29.99 11.97 0.38
CA PHE A 374 -29.83 11.28 -0.89
C PHE A 374 -29.37 9.84 -0.68
N LEU A 375 -29.63 9.00 -1.68
CA LEU A 375 -29.21 7.61 -1.69
C LEU A 375 -27.80 7.50 -2.28
N ILE A 376 -27.04 6.57 -1.74
CA ILE A 376 -25.77 6.11 -2.29
C ILE A 376 -25.87 4.60 -2.55
N GLN A 377 -24.87 4.02 -3.20
CA GLN A 377 -24.82 2.56 -3.35
C GLN A 377 -24.79 1.90 -1.97
N ASN A 378 -25.75 1.01 -1.71
CA ASN A 378 -25.93 0.25 -0.46
C ASN A 378 -26.00 1.12 0.81
N GLY A 379 -26.51 2.36 0.70
CA GLY A 379 -26.63 3.25 1.84
C GLY A 379 -27.39 4.53 1.55
N LYS A 380 -27.42 5.42 2.55
CA LYS A 380 -28.03 6.74 2.44
C LYS A 380 -27.24 7.76 3.24
N VAL A 381 -27.29 9.00 2.76
CA VAL A 381 -26.59 10.13 3.37
C VAL A 381 -27.60 11.23 3.68
N LYS A 382 -27.43 11.86 4.84
CA LYS A 382 -28.05 13.15 5.15
C LYS A 382 -26.94 14.14 5.44
N ALA A 383 -26.95 15.27 4.74
CA ALA A 383 -25.92 16.29 4.84
C ALA A 383 -26.55 17.66 5.04
N ALA A 384 -25.95 18.49 5.90
CA ALA A 384 -26.42 19.83 6.17
C ALA A 384 -25.29 20.86 6.14
N PHE A 385 -25.58 22.00 5.54
CA PHE A 385 -24.67 23.14 5.53
C PHE A 385 -24.83 23.94 6.82
N VAL A 386 -23.75 24.07 7.59
CA VAL A 386 -23.71 24.81 8.86
C VAL A 386 -23.41 26.29 8.62
N GLY A 387 -22.92 26.65 7.44
CA GLY A 387 -22.58 28.03 7.09
C GLY A 387 -21.10 28.33 7.34
N LYS A 388 -20.80 29.62 7.49
CA LYS A 388 -19.44 30.11 7.74
C LYS A 388 -19.17 30.15 9.24
N ILE A 389 -18.18 29.38 9.69
CA ILE A 389 -17.65 29.39 11.05
C ILE A 389 -16.57 30.48 11.15
N PRO A 390 -16.73 31.48 12.03
CA PRO A 390 -15.75 32.54 12.20
C PRO A 390 -14.51 32.05 12.95
N GLU A 391 -13.33 32.39 12.41
CA GLU A 391 -12.03 32.23 13.08
C GLU A 391 -11.21 33.50 12.92
N GLU A 392 -10.15 33.65 13.73
CA GLU A 392 -9.24 34.81 13.71
C GLU A 392 -8.67 35.11 12.30
N LYS A 393 -8.53 34.10 11.44
CA LYS A 393 -7.97 34.19 10.09
C LYS A 393 -8.99 34.02 8.96
N GLY A 394 -10.19 34.58 9.12
CA GLY A 394 -11.15 34.71 8.01
C GLY A 394 -12.25 33.65 7.96
N GLY A 395 -12.22 32.68 8.87
CA GLY A 395 -13.23 31.63 9.02
C GLY A 395 -13.26 30.60 7.89
N TYR A 396 -14.00 29.53 8.08
CA TYR A 396 -14.17 28.44 7.11
C TYR A 396 -15.66 28.09 6.94
N TYR A 397 -16.00 27.39 5.87
CA TYR A 397 -17.33 26.85 5.62
C TYR A 397 -17.39 25.40 6.05
N GLN A 398 -18.56 24.96 6.51
CA GLN A 398 -18.73 23.62 7.06
C GLN A 398 -20.00 22.92 6.55
N ILE A 399 -19.84 21.64 6.22
CA ILE A 399 -20.93 20.67 6.08
C ILE A 399 -20.72 19.58 7.13
N VAL A 400 -21.82 19.17 7.76
CA VAL A 400 -21.90 17.95 8.56
C VAL A 400 -22.77 16.95 7.83
N ALA A 401 -22.37 15.68 7.83
CA ALA A 401 -23.14 14.61 7.21
C ALA A 401 -23.07 13.33 8.03
N GLU A 402 -24.15 12.56 7.95
CA GLU A 402 -24.24 11.21 8.49
C GLU A 402 -24.51 10.24 7.34
N ILE A 403 -23.71 9.18 7.28
CA ILE A 403 -23.80 8.11 6.29
C ILE A 403 -24.25 6.85 7.01
N LEU A 404 -25.36 6.27 6.55
CA LEU A 404 -25.93 5.05 7.08
C LEU A 404 -25.81 3.93 6.04
N SER A 405 -25.22 2.82 6.46
CA SER A 405 -25.18 1.55 5.74
C SER A 405 -25.56 0.41 6.69
N ASP A 406 -25.78 -0.78 6.15
CA ASP A 406 -26.21 -1.95 6.94
C ASP A 406 -25.17 -2.43 7.96
N LYS A 407 -23.90 -2.02 7.80
CA LYS A 407 -22.77 -2.48 8.63
C LYS A 407 -22.00 -1.35 9.31
N GLN A 408 -22.31 -0.09 9.01
CA GLN A 408 -21.57 1.06 9.52
C GLN A 408 -22.41 2.33 9.52
N VAL A 409 -22.25 3.11 10.59
CA VAL A 409 -22.63 4.52 10.67
C VAL A 409 -21.35 5.36 10.58
N THR A 410 -21.35 6.41 9.76
CA THR A 410 -20.18 7.30 9.62
C THR A 410 -20.59 8.76 9.77
N LEU A 411 -19.96 9.44 10.70
CA LEU A 411 -20.05 10.89 10.82
C LEU A 411 -18.97 11.53 9.95
N VAL A 412 -19.36 12.57 9.23
CA VAL A 412 -18.48 13.32 8.33
C VAL A 412 -18.61 14.79 8.61
N THR A 413 -17.48 15.46 8.82
CA THR A 413 -17.42 16.92 8.81
C THR A 413 -16.44 17.36 7.74
N VAL A 414 -16.89 18.26 6.86
CA VAL A 414 -16.07 18.81 5.79
C VAL A 414 -15.89 20.29 6.00
N TYR A 415 -14.65 20.74 5.93
CA TYR A 415 -14.23 22.14 6.08
C TYR A 415 -13.53 22.61 4.81
N TRP A 416 -13.77 23.86 4.42
CA TRP A 416 -13.09 24.51 3.30
C TRP A 416 -13.16 26.05 3.42
N ASP A 417 -12.34 26.79 2.69
CA ASP A 417 -12.25 28.26 2.78
C ASP A 417 -13.04 29.04 1.71
N ASN A 418 -13.22 28.48 0.51
CA ASN A 418 -13.88 29.15 -0.62
C ASN A 418 -15.40 28.83 -0.71
N PRO A 419 -16.32 29.82 -0.59
CA PRO A 419 -17.76 29.57 -0.62
C PRO A 419 -18.27 28.85 -1.87
N ASP A 420 -17.62 29.03 -3.03
CA ASP A 420 -18.05 28.46 -4.31
C ASP A 420 -17.92 26.93 -4.36
N ASN A 421 -17.15 26.34 -3.43
CA ASN A 421 -16.88 24.90 -3.39
C ASN A 421 -17.97 24.07 -2.72
N LYS A 422 -19.04 24.69 -2.17
CA LYS A 422 -20.14 23.95 -1.53
C LYS A 422 -20.71 22.85 -2.42
N LYS A 423 -20.89 23.15 -3.71
CA LYS A 423 -21.41 22.19 -4.68
C LYS A 423 -20.46 21.01 -4.85
N GLU A 424 -19.15 21.26 -4.95
CA GLU A 424 -18.15 20.21 -5.08
C GLU A 424 -18.14 19.27 -3.87
N VAL A 425 -18.23 19.83 -2.65
CA VAL A 425 -18.31 19.03 -1.42
C VAL A 425 -19.52 18.11 -1.43
N MET A 426 -20.70 18.65 -1.78
CA MET A 426 -21.94 17.86 -1.88
C MET A 426 -21.86 16.79 -2.97
N ASP A 427 -21.32 17.12 -4.14
CA ASP A 427 -21.14 16.17 -5.23
C ASP A 427 -20.17 15.05 -4.85
N ARG A 428 -19.14 15.33 -4.04
CA ARG A 428 -18.23 14.30 -3.52
C ARG A 428 -18.89 13.38 -2.51
N LEU A 429 -19.74 13.91 -1.61
CA LEU A 429 -20.53 13.08 -0.68
C LEU A 429 -21.48 12.12 -1.44
N ARG A 430 -22.02 12.55 -2.58
CA ARG A 430 -22.86 11.70 -3.45
C ARG A 430 -22.10 10.57 -4.15
N GLN A 431 -20.79 10.66 -4.26
CA GLN A 431 -19.93 9.64 -4.88
C GLN A 431 -19.45 8.55 -3.91
N ILE A 432 -19.77 8.67 -2.62
CA ILE A 432 -19.43 7.65 -1.63
C ILE A 432 -20.22 6.38 -1.93
N ARG A 433 -19.57 5.23 -1.77
CA ARG A 433 -20.19 3.90 -1.92
C ARG A 433 -20.08 3.12 -0.63
N ALA A 434 -21.12 2.41 -0.24
CA ALA A 434 -21.03 1.38 0.79
C ALA A 434 -20.81 0.00 0.14
N VAL A 435 -19.86 -0.77 0.66
CA VAL A 435 -19.48 -2.08 0.15
C VAL A 435 -19.97 -3.19 1.08
N THR A 436 -20.42 -4.31 0.52
CA THR A 436 -20.87 -5.51 1.25
C THR A 436 -19.77 -6.57 1.19
N LEU A 437 -19.21 -6.99 2.33
CA LEU A 437 -18.20 -8.08 2.41
C LEU A 437 -18.73 -9.48 2.01
N GLU A 438 -19.38 -9.64 0.85
CA GLU A 438 -19.42 -10.97 0.21
C GLU A 438 -18.13 -11.26 -0.58
N ASP A 439 -17.21 -10.29 -0.64
CA ASP A 439 -15.95 -10.36 -1.39
C ASP A 439 -14.70 -10.25 -0.49
N ASP A 440 -14.29 -11.36 0.14
CA ASP A 440 -12.90 -11.65 0.51
C ASP A 440 -12.58 -13.12 0.22
#